data_AF-A0A399I9V2-F1
#
_entry.id   AF-A0A399I9V2-F1
#
_cell.length_a   1.000
_cell.length_b   1.000
_cell.length_c   1.000
_cell.angle_alpha   90.00
_cell.angle_beta   90.00
_cell.angle_gamma   90.00
#
_symmetry.space_group_name_H-M   'P 1'
#
loop_
_entity.id
_entity.type
_entity.pdbx_description
1 polymer ?
#
loop_
_entity_poly.entity_id
_entity_poly.type
_entity_poly.pdbx_seq_one_letter_code
_entity_poly.pdbx_strand_id
1 'polypeptide(L)' 'MASGAGLEPAPTLSEIVRQFKTFSAKRINQRRNNPGCPVWQRNYYERVIRNDDELTRAREYIVNNPLKWALDKENPVNIN' A
#
# COMPACT_ATOMS: atom_id res chain seq x y z
N MET A 1 -6.09 1.83 -44.45
CA MET A 1 -6.75 2.07 -43.15
C MET A 1 -5.97 1.30 -42.08
N ALA A 2 -4.90 1.91 -41.55
CA ALA A 2 -4.12 1.29 -40.48
C ALA A 2 -4.62 1.84 -39.14
N SER A 3 -5.14 0.98 -38.26
CA SER A 3 -5.41 1.33 -36.87
C SER A 3 -4.09 1.40 -36.13
N GLY A 4 -3.71 2.60 -35.69
CA GLY A 4 -2.61 2.77 -34.74
C GLY A 4 -3.08 2.27 -33.37
N ALA A 5 -2.47 1.19 -32.88
CA ALA A 5 -2.55 0.82 -31.48
C ALA A 5 -1.87 1.93 -30.66
N GLY A 6 -2.66 2.80 -30.03
CA GLY A 6 -2.18 3.82 -29.11
C GLY A 6 -1.57 3.15 -27.87
N LEU A 7 -0.31 3.46 -27.57
CA LEU A 7 0.33 3.10 -26.31
C LEU A 7 -0.35 3.89 -25.20
N GLU A 8 -1.37 3.31 -24.58
CA GLU A 8 -1.92 3.87 -23.33
C GLU A 8 -0.75 4.03 -22.32
N PRO A 9 -0.62 5.20 -21.67
CA PRO A 9 0.45 5.43 -20.73
C PRO A 9 0.37 4.43 -19.57
N ALA A 10 1.55 4.01 -19.08
CA ALA A 10 1.61 3.14 -17.91
C ALA A 10 0.89 3.81 -16.74
N PRO A 11 0.10 3.05 -15.94
CA PRO A 11 -0.62 3.62 -14.82
C PRO A 11 0.38 4.21 -13.81
N THR A 12 -0.01 5.36 -13.26
CA THR A 12 0.77 6.01 -12.19
C THR A 12 0.71 5.18 -10.91
N LEU A 13 1.68 5.39 -10.01
CA LEU A 13 1.69 4.74 -8.69
C LEU A 13 0.40 5.01 -7.91
N SER A 14 -0.12 6.24 -7.97
CA SER A 14 -1.34 6.62 -7.28
C SER A 14 -2.58 5.89 -7.83
N GLU A 15 -2.66 5.64 -9.14
CA GLU A 15 -3.73 4.85 -9.76
C GLU A 15 -3.68 3.38 -9.35
N ILE A 16 -2.48 2.79 -9.30
CA ILE A 16 -2.28 1.41 -8.84
C ILE A 16 -2.72 1.28 -7.38
N VAL A 17 -2.25 2.17 -6.50
CA VAL A 17 -2.60 2.16 -5.07
C VAL A 17 -4.09 2.40 -4.86
N ARG A 18 -4.70 3.33 -5.62
CA ARG A 18 -6.15 3.60 -5.57
C ARG A 18 -6.94 2.34 -5.89
N GLN A 19 -6.60 1.65 -6.99
CA GLN A 19 -7.28 0.42 -7.39
C GLN A 19 -7.10 -0.67 -6.34
N PHE A 20 -5.87 -0.90 -5.89
CA PHE A 20 -5.58 -1.88 -4.86
C PHE A 20 -6.40 -1.64 -3.58
N LYS A 21 -6.37 -0.41 -3.03
CA LYS A 21 -7.13 -0.07 -1.81
C LYS A 21 -8.64 -0.20 -2.01
N THR A 22 -9.16 0.20 -3.17
CA THR A 22 -10.59 0.12 -3.49
C THR A 22 -11.08 -1.33 -3.53
N PHE A 23 -10.43 -2.17 -4.34
CA PHE A 23 -10.89 -3.54 -4.55
C PHE A 23 -10.69 -4.40 -3.30
N SER A 24 -9.55 -4.26 -2.62
CA SER A 24 -9.29 -4.97 -1.36
C SER A 24 -10.28 -4.57 -0.26
N ALA A 25 -10.54 -3.27 -0.06
CA ALA A 25 -11.49 -2.81 0.95
C ALA A 25 -12.91 -3.33 0.67
N LYS A 26 -13.37 -3.28 -0.59
CA LYS A 26 -14.67 -3.83 -0.98
C LYS A 26 -14.77 -5.31 -0.64
N ARG A 27 -13.77 -6.11 -1.00
CA ARG A 27 -13.75 -7.56 -0.74
C ARG A 27 -13.69 -7.88 0.75
N ILE A 28 -12.90 -7.15 1.52
CA ILE A 28 -12.80 -7.29 2.98
C ILE A 28 -14.14 -6.96 3.64
N ASN A 29 -14.75 -5.84 3.28
CA ASN A 29 -16.02 -5.41 3.86
C ASN A 29 -17.19 -6.34 3.51
N GLN A 30 -17.22 -6.88 2.30
CA GLN A 30 -18.17 -7.93 1.93
C GLN A 30 -18.01 -9.18 2.81
N ARG A 31 -16.76 -9.62 3.06
CA ARG A 31 -16.48 -10.77 3.95
C ARG A 31 -16.82 -10.50 5.40
N ARG A 32 -16.72 -9.24 5.86
CA ARG A 32 -17.07 -8.80 7.21
C ARG A 32 -18.55 -8.48 7.40
N ASN A 33 -19.37 -8.56 6.34
CA ASN A 33 -20.75 -8.06 6.33
C ASN A 33 -20.88 -6.61 6.84
N ASN A 34 -19.88 -5.76 6.53
CA ASN A 34 -19.80 -4.38 6.99
C ASN A 34 -19.40 -3.44 5.84
N PRO A 35 -20.28 -3.25 4.83
CA PRO A 35 -20.00 -2.40 3.68
C PRO A 35 -19.77 -0.94 4.09
N GLY A 36 -18.81 -0.28 3.45
CA GLY A 36 -18.49 1.13 3.70
C GLY A 36 -17.56 1.40 4.88
N CYS A 37 -17.26 0.41 5.72
CA CYS A 37 -16.30 0.59 6.82
C CYS A 37 -14.88 0.86 6.29
N PRO A 38 -14.17 1.90 6.78
CA PRO A 38 -12.79 2.15 6.38
C PRO A 38 -11.87 0.98 6.74
N VAL A 39 -11.19 0.43 5.74
CA VAL A 39 -10.20 -0.65 5.93
C VAL A 39 -8.78 -0.09 5.96
N TRP A 40 -8.50 0.89 5.10
CA TRP A 40 -7.17 1.46 4.93
C TRP A 40 -7.08 2.84 5.57
N GLN A 41 -5.92 3.13 6.16
CA GLN A 41 -5.56 4.51 6.51
C GLN A 41 -5.51 5.39 5.25
N ARG A 42 -5.79 6.69 5.44
CA ARG A 42 -5.70 7.71 4.39
C ARG A 42 -4.23 7.86 3.96
N ASN A 43 -4.04 8.14 2.66
CA ASN A 43 -2.71 8.27 2.02
C ASN A 43 -1.88 6.97 2.07
N TYR A 44 -0.70 7.00 1.48
CA TYR A 44 0.25 5.89 1.49
C TYR A 44 1.66 6.47 1.51
N TYR A 45 2.62 5.70 2.03
CA TYR A 45 4.03 6.08 2.01
C TYR A 45 4.64 5.64 0.68
N GLU A 46 5.36 6.55 0.03
CA GLU A 46 6.12 6.27 -1.18
C GLU A 46 7.53 6.86 -1.06
N ARG A 47 8.52 6.11 -1.56
CA ARG A 47 9.92 6.52 -1.60
C ARG A 47 10.63 5.79 -2.73
N VAL A 48 11.34 6.55 -3.56
CA VAL A 48 12.20 5.99 -4.61
C VAL A 48 13.50 5.48 -3.98
N ILE A 49 13.77 4.19 -4.14
CA ILE A 49 15.02 3.55 -3.72
C ILE A 49 16.08 3.83 -4.78
N ARG A 50 17.21 4.45 -4.38
CA ARG A 50 18.21 4.97 -5.31
C ARG A 50 19.51 4.16 -5.38
N ASN A 51 19.71 3.23 -4.46
CA ASN A 51 20.89 2.36 -4.40
C ASN A 51 20.61 1.06 -3.64
N ASP A 52 21.57 0.14 -3.71
CA ASP A 52 21.46 -1.20 -3.13
C ASP A 52 21.49 -1.20 -1.59
N ASP A 53 22.21 -0.26 -0.97
CA ASP A 53 22.22 -0.11 0.48
C ASP A 53 20.83 0.26 1.02
N GLU A 54 20.16 1.19 0.35
CA GLU A 54 18.79 1.60 0.68
C GLU A 54 17.80 0.45 0.43
N LEU A 55 17.96 -0.29 -0.66
CA LEU A 55 17.16 -1.48 -0.93
C LEU A 55 17.31 -2.53 0.17
N THR A 56 18.53 -2.74 0.64
CA THR A 56 18.85 -3.70 1.71
C THR A 56 18.17 -3.29 3.01
N ARG A 57 18.30 -2.02 3.42
CA ARG A 57 17.62 -1.48 4.62
C ARG A 57 16.10 -1.57 4.52
N ALA A 58 15.52 -1.31 3.35
CA ALA A 58 14.07 -1.41 3.15
C ALA A 58 13.57 -2.85 3.32
N ARG A 59 14.31 -3.84 2.78
CA ARG A 59 14.00 -5.26 2.94
C ARG A 59 14.13 -5.71 4.38
N GLU A 60 15.22 -5.34 5.05
CA GLU A 60 15.43 -5.61 6.48
C GLU A 60 14.33 -5.00 7.33
N TYR A 61 13.89 -3.78 7.02
CA TYR A 61 12.77 -3.14 7.70
C TYR A 61 11.50 -3.98 7.54
N ILE A 62 11.12 -4.39 6.32
CA ILE A 62 9.91 -5.19 6.07
C ILE A 62 9.94 -6.51 6.87
N VAL A 63 11.06 -7.22 6.86
CA VAL A 63 11.21 -8.50 7.58
C VAL A 63 11.15 -8.31 9.09
N ASN A 64 11.79 -7.28 9.62
CA ASN A 64 11.92 -7.07 11.07
C ASN A 64 10.75 -6.27 11.68
N ASN A 65 9.96 -5.56 10.88
CA ASN A 65 8.88 -4.70 11.39
C ASN A 65 7.86 -5.45 12.26
N PRO A 66 7.40 -6.67 11.90
CA PRO A 66 6.48 -7.42 12.76
C PRO A 66 7.04 -7.67 14.18
N LEU A 67 8.35 -7.91 14.30
CA LEU A 67 9.02 -8.11 15.59
C LEU A 67 9.11 -6.81 16.41
N LYS A 68 9.12 -5.66 15.72
CA LYS A 68 9.24 -4.34 16.33
C LYS A 68 7.87 -3.68 16.58
N TRP A 69 6.77 -4.25 16.11
CA TRP A 69 5.44 -3.64 16.16
C TRP A 69 5.00 -3.26 17.58
N ALA A 70 5.29 -4.09 18.58
CA ALA A 70 4.94 -3.80 19.98
C ALA A 70 5.58 -2.50 20.51
N LEU A 71 6.74 -2.12 19.96
CA LEU A 71 7.48 -0.92 20.34
C LEU A 71 7.20 0.27 19.42
N ASP A 72 6.39 0.07 18.38
CA ASP A 72 6.10 1.12 17.41
C ASP A 72 5.18 2.18 18.02
N LYS A 73 5.48 3.45 17.77
CA LYS A 73 4.71 4.60 18.26
C LYS A 73 3.32 4.69 17.65
N GLU A 74 3.13 4.14 16.44
CA GLU A 74 1.84 4.13 15.74
C GLU A 74 1.02 2.89 16.11
N ASN A 75 1.53 2.03 17.00
CA ASN A 75 0.76 0.90 17.49
C ASN A 75 -0.39 1.40 18.36
N PRO A 76 -1.66 1.10 18.02
CA PRO A 76 -2.81 1.58 18.78
C PRO A 76 -2.82 1.20 20.27
N VAL A 77 -2.10 0.15 20.69
CA VAL A 77 -1.96 -0.14 22.14
C VAL A 77 -1.05 0.83 22.88
N ASN A 78 -0.20 1.57 22.16
CA ASN A 78 0.73 2.55 22.72
C ASN A 78 0.19 4.00 22.61
N ILE A 79 -0.96 4.20 21.95
CA ILE A 79 -1.61 5.50 21.80
C ILE A 79 -2.62 5.66 22.95
N ASN A 80 -2.33 6.58 23.89
CA ASN A 80 -3.23 6.98 24.98
C ASN A 80 -4.24 8.02 24.53
#